data_AF-A0A0D0C0Q4-F1
#
_entry.id   AF-A0A0D0C0Q4-F1
#
_cell.length_a   1.000
_cell.length_b   1.000
_cell.length_c   1.000
_cell.angle_alpha   90.00
_cell.angle_beta   90.00
_cell.angle_gamma   90.00
#
_symmetry.space_group_name_H-M   'P 1'
#
loop_
_entity.id
_entity.type
_entity.pdbx_description
1 polymer ?
#
loop_
_entity_poly.entity_id
_entity_poly.type
_entity_poly.pdbx_seq_one_letter_code
_entity_poly.pdbx_strand_id
1 'polypeptide(L)'
;MAEVPDLTTDGQNWMTYRIKLLQVAADEKLDKYLDGTATRPINATKDEVKTWQRQDAMAKWLITCTVPDSILVRLGLQAISENNAHYFFTELSNLFEESTAT
;
A
#
# COMPACT_ATOMS: atom_id res chain seq x y z
N MET A 1 -9.20 16.95 -2.91
CA MET A 1 -8.55 15.65 -2.68
C MET A 1 -7.22 15.96 -2.05
N ALA A 2 -6.95 15.43 -0.86
CA ALA A 2 -5.62 15.54 -0.28
C ALA A 2 -4.67 14.70 -1.13
N GLU A 3 -3.55 15.27 -1.55
CA GLU A 3 -2.55 14.55 -2.33
C GLU A 3 -1.64 13.77 -1.37
N VAL A 4 -1.37 12.51 -1.68
CA VAL A 4 -0.34 11.73 -0.99
C VAL A 4 1.00 12.25 -1.51
N PRO A 5 1.92 12.74 -0.65
CA PRO A 5 3.22 13.17 -1.12
C PRO A 5 4.02 11.99 -1.65
N ASP A 6 4.96 12.23 -2.57
CA ASP A 6 5.90 11.18 -2.97
C ASP A 6 6.79 10.77 -1.79
N LEU A 7 7.03 9.47 -1.64
CA LEU A 7 7.98 8.93 -0.66
C LEU A 7 9.40 9.27 -1.09
N THR A 8 10.20 9.87 -0.20
CA THR A 8 11.59 10.16 -0.51
C THR A 8 12.40 8.86 -0.59
N THR A 9 13.36 8.80 -1.50
CA THR A 9 14.18 7.58 -1.71
C THR A 9 14.99 7.18 -0.48
N ASP A 10 15.29 8.14 0.39
CA ASP A 10 15.98 7.96 1.67
C ASP A 10 15.02 7.70 2.86
N GLY A 11 13.69 7.74 2.62
CA GLY A 11 12.68 7.46 3.64
C GLY A 11 12.49 8.54 4.70
N GLN A 12 13.14 9.69 4.60
CA GLN A 12 13.06 10.75 5.63
C GLN A 12 11.63 11.25 5.87
N ASN A 13 10.79 11.27 4.83
CA ASN A 13 9.40 11.68 4.97
C ASN A 13 8.44 10.53 5.29
N TRP A 14 8.92 9.32 5.62
CA TRP A 14 8.11 8.11 5.84
C TRP A 14 6.90 8.34 6.74
N MET A 15 7.07 8.94 7.92
CA MET A 15 5.95 9.17 8.84
C MET A 15 4.88 10.09 8.26
N THR A 16 5.29 11.15 7.55
CA THR A 16 4.36 12.08 6.90
C THR A 16 3.64 11.41 5.73
N TYR A 17 4.40 10.68 4.90
CA TYR A 17 3.89 9.86 3.82
C TYR A 17 2.84 8.87 4.31
N ARG A 18 3.18 8.05 5.31
CA ARG A 18 2.32 7.02 5.90
C ARG A 18 1.02 7.59 6.42
N ILE A 19 1.06 8.69 7.16
CA ILE A 19 -0.15 9.36 7.69
C ILE A 19 -1.04 9.84 6.54
N LYS A 20 -0.46 10.48 5.53
CA LYS A 20 -1.22 11.02 4.39
C LYS A 20 -1.81 9.93 3.51
N LEU A 21 -1.04 8.88 3.25
CA LEU A 21 -1.49 7.69 2.52
C LEU A 21 -2.70 7.05 3.22
N LEU A 22 -2.63 6.84 4.54
CA LEU A 22 -3.75 6.27 5.30
C LEU A 22 -4.98 7.18 5.32
N GLN A 23 -4.78 8.51 5.40
CA GLN A 23 -5.90 9.47 5.30
C GLN A 23 -6.60 9.38 3.95
N VAL A 24 -5.85 9.41 2.84
CA VAL A 24 -6.42 9.31 1.49
C VAL A 24 -7.06 7.95 1.25
N ALA A 25 -6.42 6.87 1.71
CA ALA A 25 -6.99 5.54 1.62
C ALA A 25 -8.32 5.45 2.40
N ALA A 26 -8.44 6.07 3.58
CA ALA A 26 -9.69 6.11 4.33
C ALA A 26 -10.79 6.91 3.60
N ASP A 27 -10.44 8.06 3.01
CA ASP A 27 -11.37 8.85 2.20
C ASP A 27 -11.89 8.05 0.98
N GLU A 28 -11.04 7.22 0.37
CA GLU A 28 -11.39 6.34 -0.74
C GLU A 28 -11.98 4.98 -0.32
N LYS A 29 -12.10 4.71 0.99
CA LYS A 29 -12.55 3.42 1.56
C LYS A 29 -11.64 2.22 1.19
N LEU A 30 -10.35 2.49 1.04
CA LEU A 30 -9.29 1.54 0.74
C LEU A 30 -8.40 1.23 1.96
N ASP A 31 -8.59 1.94 3.09
CA ASP A 31 -7.85 1.78 4.34
C ASP A 31 -7.76 0.32 4.81
N LYS A 32 -8.87 -0.41 4.70
CA LYS A 32 -8.97 -1.83 5.08
C LYS A 32 -8.10 -2.77 4.25
N TYR A 33 -7.73 -2.36 3.04
CA TYR A 33 -6.84 -3.13 2.18
C TYR A 33 -5.38 -2.91 2.55
N LEU A 34 -5.04 -1.77 3.18
CA LEU A 34 -3.70 -1.47 3.67
C LEU A 34 -3.44 -2.07 5.05
N ASP A 35 -4.44 -2.02 5.95
CA ASP A 35 -4.33 -2.60 7.30
C ASP A 35 -4.50 -4.13 7.33
N GLY A 36 -4.95 -4.73 6.23
CA GLY A 36 -5.11 -6.18 6.08
C GLY A 36 -6.45 -6.74 6.56
N THR A 37 -7.37 -5.90 7.04
CA THR A 37 -8.70 -6.33 7.50
C THR A 37 -9.63 -6.73 6.35
N ALA A 38 -9.45 -6.15 5.16
CA ALA A 38 -10.13 -6.55 3.92
C ALA A 38 -9.46 -7.79 3.32
N THR A 39 -9.68 -8.95 3.92
CA THR A 39 -9.16 -10.22 3.42
C THR A 39 -9.92 -10.69 2.17
N ARG A 40 -9.24 -11.46 1.32
CA ARG A 40 -9.88 -12.06 0.14
C ARG A 40 -11.05 -12.94 0.58
N PRO A 41 -12.27 -12.72 0.07
CA PRO A 41 -13.43 -13.44 0.54
C PRO A 41 -13.37 -14.93 0.18
N ILE A 42 -13.71 -15.79 1.15
CA ILE A 42 -13.73 -17.25 1.03
C ILE A 42 -15.18 -17.67 0.76
N ASN A 43 -15.41 -18.58 -0.20
CA ASN A 43 -16.75 -19.03 -0.62
C ASN A 43 -17.66 -17.92 -1.19
N ALA A 44 -17.08 -16.91 -1.83
CA ALA A 44 -17.80 -15.82 -2.47
C ALA A 44 -18.07 -16.08 -3.96
N THR A 45 -19.06 -15.37 -4.50
CA THR A 45 -19.35 -15.35 -5.93
C THR A 45 -18.17 -14.76 -6.72
N LYS A 46 -18.11 -15.05 -8.02
CA LYS A 46 -17.07 -14.49 -8.91
C LYS A 46 -17.08 -12.96 -8.92
N ASP A 47 -18.23 -12.33 -8.77
CA ASP A 47 -18.37 -10.88 -8.82
C ASP A 47 -17.89 -10.21 -7.52
N GLU A 48 -18.12 -10.84 -6.38
CA GLU A 48 -17.54 -10.41 -5.09
C GLU A 48 -16.01 -10.51 -5.11
N VAL A 49 -15.46 -11.61 -5.62
CA VAL A 49 -14.01 -11.78 -5.77
C VAL A 49 -13.41 -10.71 -6.70
N LYS A 50 -14.06 -10.43 -7.83
CA LYS A 50 -13.61 -9.37 -8.76
C LYS A 50 -13.68 -7.98 -8.12
N THR A 51 -14.73 -7.72 -7.35
CA THR A 51 -14.89 -6.44 -6.63
C THR A 51 -13.76 -6.25 -5.63
N TRP A 52 -13.46 -7.29 -4.84
CA TRP A 52 -12.33 -7.28 -3.91
C TRP A 52 -11.00 -7.08 -4.65
N GLN A 53 -10.73 -7.81 -5.74
CA GLN A 53 -9.51 -7.67 -6.53
C GLN A 53 -9.34 -6.27 -7.10
N ARG A 54 -10.43 -5.64 -7.54
CA ARG A 54 -10.41 -4.26 -8.04
C ARG A 54 -10.03 -3.28 -6.94
N GLN A 55 -10.61 -3.41 -5.75
CA GLN A 55 -10.31 -2.53 -4.63
C GLN A 55 -8.89 -2.75 -4.11
N ASP A 56 -8.42 -3.99 -4.02
CA ASP A 56 -7.01 -4.32 -3.71
C ASP A 56 -6.05 -3.70 -4.74
N ALA A 57 -6.36 -3.79 -6.03
CA ALA A 57 -5.56 -3.17 -7.08
C ALA A 57 -5.54 -1.63 -6.99
N MET A 58 -6.65 -0.99 -6.61
CA MET A 58 -6.69 0.45 -6.38
C MET A 58 -5.83 0.86 -5.17
N ALA A 59 -5.89 0.11 -4.07
CA ALA A 59 -5.07 0.34 -2.90
C ALA A 59 -3.57 0.17 -3.21
N LYS A 60 -3.20 -0.85 -3.99
CA LYS A 60 -1.83 -0.99 -4.52
C LYS A 60 -1.43 0.18 -5.39
N TRP A 61 -2.30 0.58 -6.31
CA TRP A 61 -2.03 1.67 -7.23
C TRP A 61 -1.70 2.95 -6.46
N LEU A 62 -2.50 3.27 -5.44
CA LEU A 62 -2.29 4.42 -4.55
C LEU A 62 -0.91 4.43 -3.91
N ILE A 63 -0.36 3.26 -3.56
CA ILE A 63 1.01 3.16 -3.05
C ILE A 63 2.02 3.31 -4.19
N THR A 64 1.86 2.55 -5.27
CA THR A 64 2.85 2.50 -6.36
C THR A 64 2.99 3.81 -7.12
N CYS A 65 1.96 4.65 -7.18
CA CYS A 65 2.01 5.92 -7.89
C CYS A 65 2.75 7.03 -7.11
N THR A 66 2.98 6.82 -5.80
CA THR A 66 3.67 7.76 -4.91
C THR A 66 4.97 7.21 -4.35
N VAL A 67 5.37 5.98 -4.73
CA VAL A 67 6.63 5.36 -4.33
C VAL A 67 7.59 5.38 -5.53
N PRO A 68 8.80 5.94 -5.38
CA PRO A 68 9.81 5.93 -6.42
C PRO A 68 10.19 4.53 -6.91
N ASP A 69 10.42 4.38 -8.21
CA ASP A 69 10.83 3.12 -8.85
C ASP A 69 12.03 2.46 -8.17
N SER A 70 12.99 3.23 -7.67
CA SER A 70 14.15 2.70 -6.96
C SER A 70 13.76 1.92 -5.68
N ILE A 71 12.71 2.35 -4.99
CA ILE A 71 12.18 1.64 -3.81
C ILE A 71 11.39 0.41 -4.27
N LEU A 72 10.60 0.53 -5.34
CA LEU A 72 9.89 -0.61 -5.94
C LEU A 72 10.85 -1.74 -6.33
N VAL A 73 11.97 -1.39 -6.95
CA VAL A 73 13.03 -2.34 -7.32
C VAL A 73 13.67 -2.98 -6.08
N ARG A 74 13.91 -2.21 -5.00
CA ARG A 74 14.45 -2.73 -3.74
C ARG A 74 13.51 -3.74 -3.06
N LEU A 75 12.21 -3.47 -3.09
CA LEU A 75 11.19 -4.39 -2.55
C LEU A 75 10.96 -5.60 -3.46
N GLY A 76 11.35 -5.49 -4.73
CA GLY A 76 11.27 -6.58 -5.71
C GLY A 76 9.90 -6.70 -6.36
N LEU A 77 9.89 -7.09 -7.64
CA LEU A 77 8.66 -7.24 -8.43
C LEU A 77 7.66 -8.21 -7.80
N GLN A 78 8.15 -9.22 -7.08
CA GLN A 78 7.31 -10.23 -6.42
C GLN A 78 6.45 -9.65 -5.29
N ALA A 79 7.00 -8.71 -4.50
CA ALA A 79 6.25 -8.02 -3.47
C ALA A 79 5.09 -7.19 -4.05
N ILE A 80 5.25 -6.72 -5.29
CA ILE A 80 4.31 -5.84 -5.99
C ILE A 80 3.24 -6.63 -6.78
N SER A 81 3.63 -7.70 -7.47
CA SER A 81 2.74 -8.41 -8.40
C SER A 81 1.97 -9.59 -7.79
N GLU A 82 2.55 -10.30 -6.81
CA GLU A 82 1.98 -11.55 -6.31
C GLU A 82 1.19 -11.39 -5.01
N ASN A 83 1.49 -10.34 -4.24
CA ASN A 83 0.91 -10.12 -2.92
C ASN A 83 -0.20 -9.07 -2.93
N ASN A 84 -0.96 -8.91 -1.84
CA ASN A 84 -2.03 -7.91 -1.70
C ASN A 84 -1.50 -6.53 -1.25
N ALA A 85 -2.34 -5.50 -1.25
CA ALA A 85 -1.94 -4.14 -0.87
C ALA A 85 -1.36 -4.09 0.55
N HIS A 86 -1.91 -4.87 1.47
CA HIS A 86 -1.44 -5.00 2.85
C HIS A 86 0.01 -5.49 2.94
N TYR A 87 0.35 -6.55 2.22
CA TYR A 87 1.72 -7.06 2.19
C TYR A 87 2.69 -6.00 1.69
N PHE A 88 2.33 -5.31 0.60
CA PHE A 88 3.19 -4.27 0.04
C PHE A 88 3.37 -3.08 1.00
N PHE A 89 2.30 -2.66 1.68
CA PHE A 89 2.37 -1.64 2.72
C PHE A 89 3.20 -2.08 3.94
N THR A 90 3.14 -3.36 4.30
CA THR A 90 3.93 -3.95 5.38
C THR A 90 5.41 -3.96 5.05
N GLU A 91 5.79 -4.38 3.84
CA GLU A 91 7.18 -4.37 3.39
C GLU A 91 7.76 -2.95 3.33
N LEU A 92 6.97 -1.96 2.89
CA LEU A 92 7.35 -0.55 2.98
C LEU A 92 7.55 -0.11 4.44
N SER A 93 6.64 -0.51 5.33
CA SER A 93 6.74 -0.19 6.75
C SER A 93 8.01 -0.81 7.36
N ASN A 94 8.30 -2.08 7.08
CA ASN A 94 9.53 -2.73 7.55
C ASN A 94 10.79 -2.01 7.02
N LEU A 95 10.79 -1.60 5.75
CA LEU A 95 11.94 -0.92 5.13
C LEU A 95 12.29 0.42 5.80
N PHE A 96 11.29 1.17 6.26
CA PHE A 96 11.47 2.55 6.74
C PHE A 96 11.26 2.73 8.24
N GLU A 97 10.45 1.91 8.91
CA GLU A 97 10.29 1.96 10.37
C GLU A 97 11.57 1.45 11.07
N GLU A 98 12.21 0.40 10.55
CA GLU A 98 13.52 -0.08 11.07
C GLU A 98 14.63 0.97 10.89
N SER A 99 14.55 1.81 9.86
CA SER A 99 15.55 2.85 9.57
C SER A 99 15.41 4.11 10.44
N THR A 100 14.32 4.26 11.20
CA THR A 100 14.08 5.44 12.07
C THR A 100 14.50 5.22 13.53
N ALA A 101 14.98 4.03 13.88
CA ALA A 101 15.32 3.65 15.26
C ALA A 101 16.79 3.89 15.67
N THR A 102 17.58 4.63 14.88
CA THR A 102 18.99 4.98 15.21
C THR A 102 19.11 6.46 15.54
#